data_AF-A0A845I5G8-F1
#
_entry.id   AF-A0A845I5G8-F1
#
_cell.length_a   1.000
_cell.length_b   1.000
_cell.length_c   1.000
_cell.angle_alpha   90.00
_cell.angle_beta   90.00
_cell.angle_gamma   90.00
#
_symmetry.space_group_name_H-M   'P 1'
#
loop_
_entity.id
_entity.type
_entity.pdbx_description
1 polymer ?
#
loop_
_entity_poly.entity_id
_entity_poly.type
_entity_poly.pdbx_seq_one_letter_code
_entity_poly.pdbx_strand_id
1 'polypeptide(L)'
;MERLIEQLARRGGAPDLQQALSAAIEMWLGEQVKLQMGGDPACVRGYQWKTVFLPEGTLLCTYSYGDEQHARVIGRQIIFCGRVVSPNQFAHWAGRSTRNAWNDLYLRRPQDKFYILASRLRAQVAQELERATATVTASAAPEDVPARTALPSAPTNLLAEILHAVVAALQTSEQTKSAIASLFPQPVLAPPRDCSKGEGWDLPERRKFRFRLEDVAFS
;
A
#
# COMPACT_ATOMS: atom_id res chain seq x y z
N MET A 1 18.01 -12.87 35.56
CA MET A 1 17.11 -13.09 36.71
C MET A 1 17.43 -12.17 37.88
N GLU A 2 18.70 -12.03 38.29
CA GLU A 2 19.09 -11.23 39.47
C GLU A 2 18.76 -9.73 39.38
N ARG A 3 18.91 -9.11 38.19
CA ARG A 3 18.57 -7.67 38.01
C ARG A 3 17.09 -7.34 38.15
N LEU A 4 16.19 -8.30 37.92
CA LEU A 4 14.74 -8.10 38.04
C LEU A 4 14.33 -8.12 39.52
N ILE A 5 14.92 -9.04 40.29
CA ILE A 5 14.70 -9.18 41.74
C ILE A 5 15.19 -7.92 42.47
N GLU A 6 16.34 -7.39 42.07
CA GLU A 6 16.91 -6.16 42.64
C GLU A 6 16.06 -4.91 42.33
N GLN A 7 15.46 -4.84 41.13
CA GLN A 7 14.55 -3.76 40.73
C GLN A 7 13.21 -3.81 41.49
N LEU A 8 12.68 -5.01 41.73
CA LEU A 8 11.43 -5.20 42.51
C LEU A 8 11.64 -4.90 43.99
N ALA A 9 12.79 -5.29 44.56
CA ALA A 9 13.14 -4.97 45.95
C ALA A 9 13.26 -3.46 46.20
N ARG A 10 13.76 -2.68 45.23
CA ARG A 10 13.87 -1.21 45.32
C ARG A 10 12.51 -0.48 45.27
N ARG A 11 11.44 -1.13 44.81
CA ARG A 11 10.09 -0.51 44.67
C ARG A 11 9.15 -0.74 45.86
N GLY A 12 9.61 -1.37 46.95
CA GLY A 12 8.95 -1.24 48.26
C GLY A 12 7.63 -2.01 48.42
N GLY A 13 7.52 -3.19 47.82
CA GLY A 13 6.46 -4.16 48.09
C GLY A 13 6.75 -5.40 47.27
N ALA A 14 6.45 -6.58 47.78
CA ALA A 14 6.47 -7.81 47.00
C ALA A 14 5.09 -7.99 46.34
N PRO A 15 4.82 -7.44 45.15
CA PRO A 15 3.88 -8.13 44.29
C PRO A 15 4.52 -9.48 44.01
N ASP A 16 3.76 -10.55 44.27
CA ASP A 16 4.15 -11.92 44.02
C ASP A 16 4.91 -12.01 42.70
N LEU A 17 6.07 -12.66 42.67
CA LEU A 17 6.99 -12.68 41.52
C LEU A 17 6.23 -13.06 40.24
N GLN A 18 5.27 -13.97 40.39
CA GLN A 18 4.38 -14.41 39.33
C GLN A 18 3.44 -13.31 38.83
N GLN A 19 2.92 -12.47 39.71
CA GLN A 19 2.09 -11.32 39.35
C GLN A 19 2.90 -10.23 38.63
N ALA A 20 4.12 -9.98 39.08
CA ALA A 20 5.04 -9.05 38.40
C ALA A 20 5.46 -9.58 37.02
N LEU A 21 5.76 -10.88 36.91
CA LEU A 21 6.05 -11.53 35.63
C LEU A 21 4.82 -11.51 34.70
N SER A 22 3.63 -11.82 35.21
CA SER A 22 2.39 -11.81 34.42
C SER A 22 2.10 -10.40 33.90
N ALA A 23 2.21 -9.37 34.75
CA ALA A 23 2.03 -7.99 34.34
C ALA A 23 3.10 -7.54 33.31
N ALA A 24 4.35 -7.97 33.47
CA ALA A 24 5.41 -7.69 32.51
C ALA A 24 5.17 -8.39 31.16
N ILE A 25 4.72 -9.65 31.18
CA ILE A 25 4.38 -10.43 29.99
C ILE A 25 3.15 -9.84 29.30
N GLU A 26 2.11 -9.45 30.02
CA GLU A 26 0.92 -8.80 29.46
C GLU A 26 1.24 -7.44 28.86
N MET A 27 2.07 -6.64 29.54
CA MET A 27 2.54 -5.36 29.01
C MET A 27 3.40 -5.56 27.76
N TRP A 28 4.31 -6.55 27.78
CA TRP A 28 5.14 -6.89 26.64
C TRP A 28 4.31 -7.45 25.48
N LEU A 29 3.35 -8.34 25.71
CA LEU A 29 2.42 -8.85 24.70
C LEU A 29 1.54 -7.73 24.14
N GLY A 30 1.05 -6.82 24.98
CA GLY A 30 0.30 -5.64 24.55
C GLY A 30 1.16 -4.72 23.66
N GLU A 31 2.43 -4.55 23.99
CA GLU A 31 3.37 -3.78 23.18
C GLU A 31 3.72 -4.53 21.88
N GLN A 32 3.87 -5.85 21.92
CA GLN A 32 4.07 -6.69 20.74
C GLN A 32 2.87 -6.65 19.80
N VAL A 33 1.64 -6.64 20.34
CA VAL A 33 0.42 -6.45 19.53
C VAL A 33 0.39 -5.06 18.91
N LYS A 34 0.78 -4.00 19.62
CA LYS A 34 0.89 -2.65 19.03
C LYS A 34 1.94 -2.58 17.92
N LEU A 35 3.07 -3.26 18.10
CA LEU A 35 4.13 -3.35 17.10
C LEU A 35 3.71 -4.22 15.89
N GLN A 36 2.98 -5.32 16.13
CA GLN A 36 2.44 -6.19 15.08
C GLN A 36 1.30 -5.53 14.29
N MET A 37 0.45 -4.72 14.95
CA MET A 37 -0.54 -3.85 14.29
C MET A 37 0.12 -2.82 13.35
N GLY A 38 1.41 -2.50 13.55
CA GLY A 38 2.20 -1.68 12.65
C GLY A 38 2.95 -2.45 11.55
N GLY A 39 3.05 -3.78 11.63
CA GLY A 39 4.02 -4.57 10.86
C GLY A 39 3.50 -5.79 10.08
N ASP A 40 2.26 -6.25 10.30
CA ASP A 40 1.71 -7.40 9.56
C ASP A 40 1.07 -6.97 8.22
N PRO A 41 1.59 -7.38 7.03
CA PRO A 41 1.08 -6.98 5.71
C PRO A 41 -0.39 -7.34 5.46
N ALA A 42 -0.96 -8.32 6.18
CA ALA A 42 -2.39 -8.64 6.11
C ALA A 42 -3.26 -7.74 7.03
N CYS A 43 -2.66 -7.17 8.08
CA CYS A 43 -3.31 -6.28 9.04
C CYS A 43 -3.01 -4.79 8.80
N VAL A 44 -2.07 -4.43 7.89
CA VAL A 44 -1.84 -3.04 7.50
C VAL A 44 -3.03 -2.54 6.65
N ARG A 45 -4.13 -2.28 7.35
CA ARG A 45 -5.26 -1.56 6.85
C ARG A 45 -4.78 -0.16 6.49
N GLY A 46 -5.04 0.26 5.27
CA GLY A 46 -4.58 1.53 4.76
C GLY A 46 -5.02 1.77 3.33
N TYR A 47 -4.86 3.02 2.90
CA TYR A 47 -5.18 3.47 1.56
C TYR A 47 -3.91 3.50 0.70
N GLN A 48 -3.88 2.73 -0.39
CA GLN A 48 -2.80 2.81 -1.37
C GLN A 48 -3.07 3.97 -2.33
N TRP A 49 -2.25 5.02 -2.24
CA TRP A 49 -2.28 6.15 -3.16
C TRP A 49 -1.14 6.05 -4.18
N LYS A 50 -1.41 5.37 -5.29
CA LYS A 50 -0.42 5.12 -6.36
C LYS A 50 0.82 4.41 -5.81
N THR A 51 1.94 5.13 -5.65
CA THR A 51 3.21 4.63 -5.13
C THR A 51 3.37 4.81 -3.63
N VAL A 52 2.47 5.54 -2.97
CA VAL A 52 2.52 5.83 -1.53
C VAL A 52 1.45 5.02 -0.81
N PHE A 53 1.86 4.28 0.22
CA PHE A 53 0.94 3.63 1.13
C PHE A 53 0.61 4.52 2.33
N LEU A 54 -0.68 4.73 2.61
CA LEU A 54 -1.14 5.48 3.77
C LEU A 54 -1.75 4.52 4.80
N PRO A 55 -1.11 4.30 5.96
CA PRO A 55 -1.67 3.43 6.99
C PRO A 55 -2.96 4.01 7.58
N GLU A 56 -3.81 3.14 8.10
CA GLU A 56 -5.02 3.51 8.83
C GLU A 56 -4.70 4.48 9.98
N GLY A 57 -5.55 5.49 10.14
CA GLY A 57 -5.33 6.57 11.10
C GLY A 57 -4.46 7.71 10.57
N THR A 58 -3.94 7.63 9.33
CA THR A 58 -3.28 8.78 8.68
C THR A 58 -4.26 9.94 8.54
N LEU A 59 -3.83 11.14 8.95
CA LEU A 59 -4.59 12.38 8.81
C LEU A 59 -4.13 13.11 7.55
N LEU A 60 -5.08 13.49 6.71
CA LEU A 60 -4.88 14.35 5.56
C LEU A 60 -5.37 15.74 5.93
N CYS A 61 -4.56 16.76 5.70
CA CYS A 61 -4.90 18.16 5.88
C CYS A 61 -4.71 18.91 4.57
N THR A 62 -5.55 19.90 4.33
CA THR A 62 -5.32 20.92 3.31
C THR A 62 -5.55 22.30 3.92
N TYR A 63 -4.72 23.24 3.49
CA TYR A 63 -4.75 24.63 3.94
C TYR A 63 -5.22 25.48 2.76
N SER A 64 -6.44 26.02 2.84
CA SER A 64 -6.98 26.87 1.78
C SER A 64 -7.58 28.13 2.35
N TYR A 65 -7.07 29.29 1.90
CA TYR A 65 -7.60 30.61 2.24
C TYR A 65 -7.89 30.83 3.74
N GLY A 66 -7.07 30.25 4.62
CA GLY A 66 -7.19 30.37 6.07
C GLY A 66 -8.02 29.27 6.75
N ASP A 67 -8.67 28.40 5.99
CA ASP A 67 -9.38 27.24 6.51
C ASP A 67 -8.52 25.98 6.45
N GLU A 68 -8.47 25.26 7.56
CA GLU A 68 -7.88 23.92 7.66
C GLU A 68 -8.99 22.87 7.55
N GLN A 69 -8.85 21.97 6.58
CA GLN A 69 -9.78 20.89 6.40
C GLN A 69 -9.08 19.55 6.59
N HIS A 70 -9.71 18.66 7.34
CA HIS A 70 -9.11 17.39 7.74
C HIS A 70 -9.93 16.20 7.25
N ALA A 71 -9.22 15.20 6.71
CA ALA A 71 -9.76 13.88 6.41
C ALA A 71 -8.92 12.80 7.10
N ARG A 72 -9.52 11.63 7.32
CA ARG A 72 -8.86 10.51 8.00
C ARG A 72 -8.92 9.25 7.13
N VAL A 73 -7.82 8.51 7.08
CA VAL A 73 -7.81 7.17 6.49
C VAL A 73 -8.42 6.18 7.49
N ILE A 74 -9.49 5.52 7.08
CA ILE A 74 -10.15 4.44 7.83
C ILE A 74 -10.18 3.21 6.93
N GLY A 75 -9.56 2.12 7.37
CA GLY A 75 -9.34 0.96 6.52
C GLY A 75 -8.66 1.33 5.19
N ARG A 76 -9.33 1.03 4.08
CA ARG A 76 -8.85 1.28 2.70
C ARG A 76 -9.44 2.53 2.06
N GLN A 77 -10.02 3.44 2.84
CA GLN A 77 -10.78 4.58 2.32
C GLN A 77 -10.39 5.86 3.08
N ILE A 78 -10.44 6.99 2.39
CA ILE A 78 -10.28 8.30 3.03
C ILE A 78 -11.68 8.83 3.30
N ILE A 79 -11.94 9.18 4.56
CA ILE A 79 -13.22 9.70 5.00
C ILE A 79 -13.08 11.19 5.27
N PHE A 80 -13.90 11.99 4.58
CA PHE A 80 -14.05 13.43 4.77
C PHE A 80 -15.51 13.76 5.02
N CYS A 81 -15.83 14.41 6.14
CA CYS A 81 -17.21 14.75 6.54
C CYS A 81 -18.19 13.55 6.45
N GLY A 82 -17.74 12.35 6.83
CA GLY A 82 -18.55 11.13 6.78
C GLY A 82 -18.71 10.50 5.39
N ARG A 83 -18.07 11.06 4.35
CA ARG A 83 -18.11 10.55 2.98
C ARG A 83 -16.77 9.94 2.59
N VAL A 84 -16.86 8.89 1.78
CA VAL A 84 -15.70 8.25 1.16
C VAL A 84 -15.24 9.13 0.00
N VAL A 85 -13.98 9.56 0.02
CA VAL A 85 -13.42 10.47 -0.98
C VAL A 85 -12.08 9.96 -1.48
N SER A 86 -11.78 10.25 -2.74
CA SER A 86 -10.42 10.10 -3.27
C SER A 86 -9.54 11.29 -2.87
N PRO A 87 -8.19 11.18 -2.90
CA PRO A 87 -7.30 12.29 -2.58
C PRO A 87 -7.56 13.55 -3.44
N ASN A 88 -7.83 13.37 -4.73
CA ASN A 88 -8.15 14.49 -5.62
C ASN A 88 -9.52 15.11 -5.30
N GLN A 89 -10.54 14.30 -5.00
CA GLN A 89 -11.84 14.81 -4.58
C GLN A 89 -11.73 15.58 -3.25
N PHE A 90 -10.94 15.07 -2.30
CA PHE A 90 -10.66 15.78 -1.05
C PHE A 90 -9.98 17.12 -1.32
N ALA A 91 -8.89 17.17 -2.11
CA ALA A 91 -8.24 18.43 -2.47
C ALA A 91 -9.20 19.41 -3.17
N HIS A 92 -10.12 18.91 -3.99
CA HIS A 92 -11.10 19.74 -4.67
C HIS A 92 -12.18 20.30 -3.76
N TRP A 93 -12.78 19.45 -2.93
CA TRP A 93 -13.88 19.84 -2.05
C TRP A 93 -13.40 20.66 -0.84
N ALA A 94 -12.32 20.19 -0.21
CA ALA A 94 -11.80 20.77 1.01
C ALA A 94 -10.89 21.98 0.72
N GLY A 95 -10.04 21.86 -0.30
CA GLY A 95 -9.10 22.92 -0.67
C GLY A 95 -9.69 23.96 -1.62
N ARG A 96 -10.90 23.75 -2.17
CA ARG A 96 -11.47 24.52 -3.29
C ARG A 96 -10.46 24.70 -4.44
N SER A 97 -9.54 23.76 -4.57
CA SER A 97 -8.42 23.81 -5.48
C SER A 97 -8.60 22.76 -6.57
N THR A 98 -8.34 23.12 -7.82
CA THR A 98 -8.28 22.17 -8.94
C THR A 98 -6.87 21.63 -9.16
N ARG A 99 -5.92 21.98 -8.26
CA ARG A 99 -4.52 21.58 -8.40
C ARG A 99 -4.32 20.13 -8.01
N ASN A 100 -3.11 19.67 -8.30
CA ASN A 100 -2.68 18.33 -8.01
C ASN A 100 -2.67 18.07 -6.50
N ALA A 101 -3.43 17.08 -6.03
CA ALA A 101 -3.50 16.71 -4.62
C ALA A 101 -2.13 16.39 -4.00
N TRP A 102 -1.14 15.97 -4.80
CA TRP A 102 0.22 15.77 -4.28
C TRP A 102 0.85 17.06 -3.74
N ASN A 103 0.52 18.22 -4.31
CA ASN A 103 1.09 19.51 -3.92
C ASN A 103 0.21 20.28 -2.94
N ASP A 104 -1.05 19.88 -2.79
CA ASP A 104 -2.04 20.60 -1.98
C ASP A 104 -2.35 19.89 -0.65
N LEU A 105 -2.03 18.59 -0.56
CA LEU A 105 -2.31 17.78 0.63
C LEU A 105 -1.08 17.58 1.50
N TYR A 106 -1.30 17.75 2.80
CA TYR A 106 -0.37 17.42 3.84
C TYR A 106 -0.82 16.16 4.55
N LEU A 107 0.11 15.24 4.81
CA LEU A 107 -0.14 13.93 5.38
C LEU A 107 0.58 13.82 6.72
N ARG A 108 -0.11 13.32 7.74
CA ARG A 108 0.48 12.94 9.02
C ARG A 108 0.18 11.48 9.29
N ARG A 109 1.20 10.62 9.15
CA ARG A 109 1.09 9.20 9.50
C ARG A 109 0.96 9.06 11.03
N PRO A 110 0.38 7.96 11.53
CA PRO A 110 0.27 7.72 12.98
C PRO A 110 1.64 7.71 13.69
N GLN A 111 2.70 7.32 12.99
CA GLN A 111 4.09 7.34 13.48
C GLN A 111 4.77 8.72 13.36
N ASP A 112 4.25 9.62 12.51
CA ASP A 112 4.88 10.91 12.26
C ASP A 112 4.32 11.97 13.23
N LYS A 113 5.22 12.80 13.78
CA LYS A 113 4.85 13.90 14.68
C LYS A 113 4.31 15.13 13.93
N PHE A 114 4.75 15.33 12.69
CA PHE A 114 4.46 16.52 11.90
C PHE A 114 3.76 16.16 10.60
N TYR A 115 3.06 17.14 10.04
CA TYR A 115 2.47 17.05 8.71
C TYR A 115 3.58 17.20 7.64
N ILE A 116 3.59 16.29 6.68
CA ILE A 116 4.54 16.25 5.57
C ILE A 116 3.76 16.42 4.27
N LEU A 117 4.26 17.26 3.36
CA LEU A 117 3.65 17.44 2.05
C LEU A 117 3.63 16.12 1.26
N ALA A 118 2.50 15.78 0.63
CA ALA A 118 2.33 14.50 -0.04
C ALA A 118 3.35 14.27 -1.18
N SER A 119 3.70 15.31 -1.92
CA SER A 119 4.72 15.25 -2.98
C SER A 119 6.11 14.90 -2.44
N ARG A 120 6.46 15.44 -1.26
CA ARG A 120 7.73 15.13 -0.59
C ARG A 120 7.77 13.68 -0.12
N LEU A 121 6.67 13.20 0.48
CA LEU A 121 6.56 11.82 0.92
C LEU A 121 6.67 10.85 -0.26
N ARG A 122 6.03 11.17 -1.39
CA ARG A 122 6.16 10.39 -2.63
C ARG A 122 7.61 10.34 -3.15
N ALA A 123 8.32 11.46 -3.12
CA ALA A 123 9.72 11.50 -3.54
C ALA A 123 10.63 10.66 -2.63
N GLN A 124 10.38 10.68 -1.30
CA GLN A 124 11.10 9.84 -0.34
C GLN A 124 10.90 8.35 -0.63
N VAL A 125 9.65 7.93 -0.84
CA VAL A 125 9.34 6.52 -1.16
C VAL A 125 9.97 6.08 -2.48
N ALA A 126 9.96 6.95 -3.50
CA ALA A 126 10.63 6.66 -4.78
C ALA A 126 12.14 6.47 -4.59
N GLN A 127 12.79 7.34 -3.82
CA GLN A 127 14.22 7.25 -3.53
C GLN A 127 14.58 5.99 -2.72
N GLU A 128 13.74 5.60 -1.76
CA GLU A 128 13.92 4.37 -0.99
C GLU A 128 13.80 3.12 -1.88
N LEU A 129 12.81 3.10 -2.78
CA LEU A 129 12.63 2.01 -3.74
C LEU A 129 13.82 1.89 -4.70
N GLU A 130 14.31 3.03 -5.21
CA GLU A 130 15.51 3.07 -6.06
C GLU A 130 16.75 2.56 -5.32
N ARG A 131 16.96 2.99 -4.07
CA ARG A 131 18.06 2.49 -3.22
C ARG A 131 17.97 1.00 -2.99
N ALA A 132 16.79 0.48 -2.63
CA ALA A 132 16.59 -0.95 -2.43
C ALA A 132 16.87 -1.75 -3.72
N THR A 133 16.43 -1.24 -4.87
CA THR A 133 16.67 -1.86 -6.17
C THR A 133 18.16 -1.86 -6.53
N ALA A 134 18.87 -0.77 -6.23
CA ALA A 134 20.31 -0.65 -6.44
C ALA A 134 21.12 -1.59 -5.53
N THR A 135 20.72 -1.76 -4.26
CA THR A 135 21.39 -2.69 -3.33
C THR A 135 21.23 -4.15 -3.78
N VAL A 136 20.06 -4.54 -4.29
CA VAL A 136 19.83 -5.90 -4.81
C VAL A 136 20.62 -6.14 -6.10
N THR A 137 20.74 -5.14 -6.97
CA THR A 137 21.49 -5.26 -8.24
C THR A 137 23.01 -5.28 -8.00
N ALA A 138 23.51 -4.54 -7.01
CA ALA A 138 24.93 -4.52 -6.66
C ALA A 138 25.41 -5.81 -5.97
N SER A 139 24.52 -6.56 -5.31
CA SER A 139 24.83 -7.87 -4.73
C SER A 139 24.80 -9.01 -5.77
N ALA A 140 24.48 -8.72 -7.04
CA ALA A 140 24.38 -9.67 -8.14
C ALA A 140 25.46 -9.45 -9.22
N ALA A 141 26.66 -9.01 -8.83
CA ALA A 141 27.85 -9.05 -9.68
C ALA A 141 28.67 -10.32 -9.37
N PRO A 142 29.24 -11.00 -10.37
CA PRO A 142 29.61 -12.40 -10.29
C PRO A 142 30.93 -12.59 -9.54
N GLU A 143 30.93 -13.36 -8.45
CA GLU A 143 32.17 -13.93 -7.94
C GLU A 143 32.56 -15.17 -8.77
N ASP A 144 33.79 -15.14 -9.26
CA ASP A 144 34.50 -16.23 -9.93
C ASP A 144 34.40 -17.54 -9.15
N VAL A 145 33.87 -18.58 -9.80
CA VAL A 145 33.87 -19.96 -9.29
C VAL A 145 34.89 -20.76 -10.07
N PRO A 146 36.03 -21.22 -9.50
CA PRO A 146 36.85 -22.21 -10.17
C PRO A 146 36.20 -23.60 -9.99
N ALA A 147 36.05 -24.25 -11.14
CA ALA A 147 35.61 -25.61 -11.36
C ALA A 147 35.93 -26.61 -10.23
N ARG A 148 34.89 -27.33 -9.76
CA ARG A 148 35.03 -28.70 -9.29
C ARG A 148 34.01 -29.62 -9.97
N THR A 149 34.62 -30.52 -10.72
CA THR A 149 34.19 -31.74 -11.37
C THR A 149 33.12 -32.56 -10.62
N ALA A 150 32.29 -33.22 -11.44
CA ALA A 150 31.71 -34.56 -11.29
C ALA A 150 30.18 -34.63 -11.10
N LEU A 151 29.52 -35.02 -12.19
CA LEU A 151 28.24 -35.75 -12.19
C LEU A 151 28.44 -37.16 -11.60
N PRO A 152 27.38 -37.76 -11.02
CA PRO A 152 26.82 -38.92 -11.70
C PRO A 152 25.27 -38.97 -11.74
N SER A 153 24.77 -39.18 -12.96
CA SER A 153 23.65 -40.04 -13.40
C SER A 153 22.44 -40.38 -12.49
N ALA A 154 21.27 -39.89 -12.95
CA ALA A 154 19.91 -40.50 -12.97
C ALA A 154 19.12 -40.63 -11.63
N PRO A 155 17.75 -40.59 -11.61
CA PRO A 155 16.82 -40.85 -12.72
C PRO A 155 15.85 -39.70 -13.09
N THR A 156 15.65 -39.60 -14.40
CA THR A 156 14.89 -38.60 -15.15
C THR A 156 13.38 -38.85 -15.10
N ASN A 157 12.73 -38.76 -13.94
CA ASN A 157 11.25 -38.85 -13.87
C ASN A 157 10.57 -37.76 -13.03
N LEU A 158 11.26 -37.12 -12.09
CA LEU A 158 10.68 -36.07 -11.25
C LEU A 158 10.29 -34.80 -12.03
N LEU A 159 11.05 -34.42 -13.05
CA LEU A 159 10.77 -33.20 -13.82
C LEU A 159 9.48 -33.34 -14.65
N ALA A 160 9.21 -34.54 -15.18
CA ALA A 160 8.00 -34.82 -15.95
C ALA A 160 6.76 -34.80 -15.05
N GLU A 161 6.84 -35.37 -13.86
CA GLU A 161 5.77 -35.33 -12.86
C GLU A 161 5.47 -33.90 -12.38
N ILE A 162 6.52 -33.11 -12.11
CA ILE A 162 6.38 -31.71 -11.71
C ILE A 162 5.74 -30.89 -12.83
N LEU A 163 6.16 -31.07 -14.09
CA LEU A 163 5.55 -30.38 -15.23
C LEU A 163 4.08 -30.76 -15.40
N HIS A 164 3.72 -32.04 -15.24
CA HIS A 164 2.34 -32.46 -15.38
C HIS A 164 1.45 -31.92 -14.25
N ALA A 165 1.96 -31.91 -13.01
CA ALA A 165 1.26 -31.33 -11.86
C ALA A 165 1.03 -29.82 -12.03
N VAL A 166 2.03 -29.08 -12.54
CA VAL A 166 1.90 -27.64 -12.81
C VAL A 166 0.88 -27.36 -13.91
N VAL A 167 0.89 -28.13 -15.00
CA VAL A 167 -0.10 -27.99 -16.08
C VAL A 167 -1.52 -28.31 -15.58
N ALA A 168 -1.69 -29.36 -14.77
CA ALA A 168 -2.99 -29.71 -14.19
C ALA A 168 -3.51 -28.62 -13.21
N ALA A 169 -2.62 -28.01 -12.43
CA ALA A 169 -2.96 -26.90 -11.54
C ALA A 169 -3.38 -25.62 -12.30
N LEU A 170 -2.74 -25.35 -13.44
CA LEU A 170 -3.12 -24.22 -14.30
C LEU A 170 -4.47 -24.44 -15.01
N GLN A 171 -4.80 -25.68 -15.37
CA GLN A 171 -6.10 -25.99 -15.98
C GLN A 171 -7.24 -25.90 -14.97
N THR A 172 -7.03 -26.35 -13.72
CA THR A 172 -8.04 -26.23 -12.66
C THR A 172 -8.28 -24.78 -12.22
N SER A 173 -7.25 -23.92 -12.25
CA SER A 173 -7.41 -22.48 -11.95
C SER A 173 -8.20 -21.75 -13.04
N GLU A 174 -7.97 -22.07 -14.31
CA GLU A 174 -8.74 -21.48 -15.42
C GLU A 174 -10.20 -21.98 -15.45
N GLN A 175 -10.45 -23.25 -15.12
CA GLN A 175 -11.82 -23.76 -15.01
C GLN A 175 -12.59 -23.14 -13.83
N THR A 176 -11.94 -22.95 -12.67
CA THR A 176 -12.59 -22.26 -11.53
C THR A 176 -12.84 -20.79 -11.84
N LYS A 177 -11.93 -20.10 -12.51
CA LYS A 177 -12.13 -18.72 -12.97
C LYS A 177 -13.27 -18.60 -13.99
N SER A 178 -13.38 -19.55 -14.93
CA SER A 178 -14.47 -19.60 -15.91
C SER A 178 -15.82 -19.93 -15.26
N ALA A 179 -15.86 -20.87 -14.31
CA ALA A 179 -17.07 -21.23 -13.56
C ALA A 179 -17.55 -20.09 -12.63
N ILE A 180 -16.63 -19.33 -12.06
CA ILE A 180 -16.97 -18.12 -11.29
C ILE A 180 -17.45 -17.01 -12.23
N ALA A 181 -16.83 -16.86 -13.41
CA ALA A 181 -17.23 -15.84 -14.39
C ALA A 181 -18.63 -16.10 -14.99
N SER A 182 -19.09 -17.35 -15.06
CA SER A 182 -20.45 -17.70 -15.53
C SER A 182 -21.55 -17.49 -14.49
N LEU A 183 -21.19 -17.31 -13.21
CA LEU A 183 -22.12 -16.95 -12.13
C LEU A 183 -22.50 -15.46 -12.11
N PHE A 184 -21.80 -14.61 -12.88
CA PHE A 184 -22.10 -13.19 -12.99
C PHE A 184 -22.63 -12.85 -14.40
N PRO A 185 -23.71 -12.05 -14.52
CA PRO A 185 -24.15 -11.57 -15.82
C PRO A 185 -23.02 -10.80 -16.48
N GLN A 186 -22.67 -11.21 -17.71
CA GLN A 186 -21.62 -10.56 -18.49
C GLN A 186 -21.99 -9.07 -18.64
N PRO A 187 -21.09 -8.14 -18.29
CA PRO A 187 -21.34 -6.73 -18.53
C PRO A 187 -21.56 -6.56 -20.03
N VAL A 188 -22.73 -6.02 -20.39
CA VAL A 188 -23.06 -5.69 -21.78
C VAL A 188 -21.89 -4.85 -22.31
N LEU A 189 -21.18 -5.38 -23.29
CA LEU A 189 -20.07 -4.71 -23.95
C LEU A 189 -20.58 -3.36 -24.45
N ALA A 190 -20.25 -2.29 -23.72
CA ALA A 190 -20.44 -0.95 -24.23
C ALA A 190 -19.70 -0.87 -25.57
N PRO A 191 -20.30 -0.27 -26.61
CA PRO A 191 -19.65 -0.16 -27.91
C PRO A 191 -18.26 0.45 -27.73
N PRO A 192 -17.24 -0.05 -28.48
CA PRO A 192 -15.89 0.47 -28.38
C PRO A 192 -15.93 1.99 -28.60
N ARG A 193 -15.36 2.72 -27.65
CA ARG A 193 -15.32 4.19 -27.70
C ARG A 193 -14.61 4.61 -28.98
N ASP A 194 -15.24 5.47 -29.75
CA ASP A 194 -14.61 6.04 -30.91
C ASP A 194 -13.50 7.01 -30.46
N CYS A 195 -12.26 6.55 -30.64
CA CYS A 195 -11.04 7.31 -30.37
C CYS A 195 -10.59 8.14 -31.57
N SER A 196 -11.39 8.22 -32.63
CA SER A 196 -11.09 9.03 -33.80
C SER A 196 -10.86 10.50 -33.40
N LYS A 197 -9.88 11.11 -34.05
CA LYS A 197 -9.56 12.52 -33.85
C LYS A 197 -10.69 13.33 -34.47
N GLY A 198 -11.62 13.81 -33.63
CA GLY A 198 -12.69 14.69 -34.07
C GLY A 198 -12.16 15.88 -34.86
N GLU A 199 -12.94 16.32 -35.85
CA GLU A 199 -12.58 17.38 -36.78
C GLU A 199 -12.22 18.69 -36.05
N GLY A 200 -11.09 19.29 -36.43
CA GLY A 200 -10.53 20.47 -35.74
C GLY A 200 -9.59 20.20 -34.55
N TRP A 201 -9.09 18.96 -34.38
CA TRP A 201 -8.06 18.62 -33.37
C TRP A 201 -6.80 19.48 -33.50
N ASP A 202 -6.35 19.76 -34.73
CA ASP A 202 -5.07 20.44 -34.96
C ASP A 202 -5.13 21.97 -34.85
N LEU A 203 -6.30 22.56 -34.51
CA LEU A 203 -6.46 24.00 -34.37
C LEU A 203 -5.87 24.51 -33.03
N PRO A 204 -5.04 25.57 -33.03
CA PRO A 204 -4.35 26.07 -31.82
C PRO A 204 -5.28 26.49 -30.68
N GLU A 205 -6.49 26.93 -31.02
CA GLU A 205 -7.46 27.55 -30.12
C GLU A 205 -8.13 26.54 -29.16
N ARG A 206 -8.16 25.25 -29.51
CA ARG A 206 -8.71 24.16 -28.68
C ARG A 206 -7.73 23.52 -27.70
N ARG A 207 -6.47 23.98 -27.63
CA ARG A 207 -5.49 23.45 -26.68
C ARG A 207 -5.77 23.83 -25.22
N LYS A 208 -6.60 24.85 -24.96
CA LYS A 208 -6.85 25.37 -23.61
C LYS A 208 -8.08 24.78 -22.91
N PHE A 209 -9.01 24.15 -23.63
CA PHE A 209 -10.27 23.63 -23.08
C PHE A 209 -10.53 22.19 -23.52
N ARG A 210 -9.54 21.32 -23.29
CA ARG A 210 -9.64 19.89 -23.60
C ARG A 210 -10.47 19.17 -22.54
N PHE A 211 -11.77 19.42 -22.52
CA PHE A 211 -12.77 18.58 -21.86
C PHE A 211 -13.78 18.17 -22.91
N ARG A 212 -13.95 16.87 -23.14
CA ARG A 212 -15.13 16.40 -23.87
C ARG A 212 -16.30 16.49 -22.92
N LEU A 213 -17.47 16.91 -23.42
CA LEU A 213 -18.67 17.06 -22.59
C LEU A 213 -19.10 15.71 -21.97
N GLU A 214 -18.70 14.61 -22.59
CA GLU A 214 -18.87 13.22 -22.10
C GLU A 214 -17.89 12.79 -20.98
N ASP A 215 -16.81 13.55 -20.72
CA ASP A 215 -15.89 13.29 -19.59
C ASP A 215 -16.40 13.88 -18.26
N VAL A 216 -17.46 14.70 -18.28
CA VAL A 216 -18.17 15.17 -17.09
C VAL A 216 -19.31 14.21 -16.77
N ALA A 217 -18.97 12.94 -16.53
CA ALA A 217 -19.95 11.97 -16.06
C ALA A 217 -20.32 12.30 -14.61
N PHE A 218 -21.54 12.81 -14.42
CA PHE A 218 -22.22 12.79 -13.13
C PHE A 218 -22.50 11.33 -12.75
N SER A 219 -21.77 10.81 -11.76
CA SER A 219 -22.15 9.66 -10.94
C SER A 219 -21.45 9.77 -9.59
#